data_AF-A0A024SNG1-F1
#
_entry.id   AF-A0A024SNG1-F1
#
_cell.length_a   1.000
_cell.length_b   1.000
_cell.length_c   1.000
_cell.angle_alpha   90.00
_cell.angle_beta   90.00
_cell.angle_gamma   90.00
#
_symmetry.space_group_name_H-M   'P 1'
#
loop_
_entity.id
_entity.type
_entity.pdbx_description
1 polymer ?
#
loop_
_entity_poly.entity_id
_entity_poly.type
_entity_poly.pdbx_seq_one_letter_code
_entity_poly.pdbx_strand_id
1 'polypeptide(L)'
;MRLSRTPKDKYILRVTAGPSYDEGTHVEVPVNEAAPVRIKSDLADIELNVRIQDYKGLPRGSPSTSPYFSTEPHASNQDQYSIAFRFTPLKPAGASEDDGGDDAGGGAASGIRAADLQFGNDFDRPIRDKLPPGFNYAMNIVKWWIDPGLEGDAYADKPYLYGPALSSFNVVSVGPGEFDESKGGLWFEEGGDERGQKVREMNGVPKESKPRMKWALSDANKEKWTWDYGQTYGIDFFNPYLDFANMAIRLPGFQLSVAKYLGAEALKNDGRLAHQLRYVLRNKVTGDTYLVITFALYLEESIHEDGTVKTANGTNGTTNGHTNGHTNGHTNGHAHGHTDGTTNGKLEDTHESSGTANGSGGGGGTDEDGVD
;
A
#
# COMPACT_ATOMS: atom_id res chain seq x y z
N MET A 1 -42.43 -5.71 -0.41
CA MET A 1 -41.91 -5.05 -1.63
C MET A 1 -40.43 -5.41 -1.75
N ARG A 2 -40.01 -6.25 -2.72
CA ARG A 2 -38.57 -6.51 -2.92
C ARG A 2 -38.00 -5.31 -3.67
N LEU A 3 -37.18 -4.50 -2.99
CA LEU A 3 -36.36 -3.48 -3.65
C LEU A 3 -35.48 -4.18 -4.69
N SER A 4 -35.51 -3.72 -5.94
CA SER A 4 -34.64 -4.24 -6.99
C SER A 4 -33.20 -3.85 -6.66
N ARG A 5 -32.39 -4.84 -6.25
CA ARG A 5 -30.94 -4.65 -6.01
C ARG A 5 -30.29 -3.99 -7.23
N THR A 6 -29.52 -2.95 -6.99
CA THR A 6 -28.81 -2.22 -8.03
C THR A 6 -27.59 -3.03 -8.51
N PRO A 7 -27.06 -2.77 -9.72
CA PRO A 7 -25.92 -3.55 -10.26
C PRO A 7 -24.67 -3.55 -9.37
N LYS A 8 -24.45 -2.50 -8.57
CA LYS A 8 -23.34 -2.42 -7.60
C LYS A 8 -23.51 -3.34 -6.39
N ASP A 9 -24.74 -3.64 -5.99
CA ASP A 9 -25.05 -4.53 -4.85
C ASP A 9 -24.75 -6.02 -5.16
N LYS A 10 -24.17 -6.30 -6.34
CA LYS A 10 -23.73 -7.64 -6.78
C LYS A 10 -22.24 -7.88 -6.61
N TYR A 11 -21.45 -6.86 -6.23
CA TYR A 11 -20.00 -6.96 -6.17
C TYR A 11 -19.46 -6.69 -4.76
N ILE A 12 -18.43 -7.44 -4.38
CA ILE A 12 -17.66 -7.26 -3.15
C ILE A 12 -16.21 -7.01 -3.54
N LEU A 13 -15.64 -5.90 -3.07
CA LEU A 13 -14.23 -5.57 -3.28
C LEU A 13 -13.35 -6.28 -2.26
N ARG A 14 -12.25 -6.88 -2.72
CA ARG A 14 -11.16 -7.41 -1.90
C ARG A 14 -9.87 -6.74 -2.35
N VAL A 15 -8.96 -6.43 -1.43
CA VAL A 15 -7.65 -5.86 -1.78
C VAL A 15 -6.55 -6.77 -1.22
N THR A 16 -5.72 -7.30 -2.10
CA THR A 16 -4.54 -8.08 -1.72
C THR A 16 -3.28 -7.46 -2.27
N ALA A 17 -2.14 -7.66 -1.63
CA ALA A 17 -0.88 -7.11 -2.11
C ALA A 17 0.31 -8.05 -1.81
N GLY A 18 1.31 -8.03 -2.69
CA GLY A 18 2.50 -8.87 -2.58
C GLY A 18 3.68 -8.31 -3.38
N PRO A 19 4.85 -8.95 -3.33
CA PRO A 19 6.07 -8.45 -3.98
C PRO A 19 6.15 -8.81 -5.47
N SER A 20 5.26 -9.66 -5.99
CA SER A 20 5.32 -10.19 -7.35
C SER A 20 3.92 -10.38 -7.93
N TYR A 21 3.83 -10.77 -9.20
CA TYR A 21 2.56 -11.11 -9.86
C TYR A 21 1.92 -12.43 -9.37
N ASP A 22 2.60 -13.23 -8.54
CA ASP A 22 2.02 -14.45 -7.97
C ASP A 22 1.07 -14.11 -6.81
N GLU A 23 -0.24 -14.20 -7.08
CA GLU A 23 -1.31 -14.00 -6.07
C GLU A 23 -1.18 -14.94 -4.86
N GLY A 24 -0.50 -16.09 -4.98
CA GLY A 24 -0.18 -16.98 -3.86
C GLY A 24 0.76 -16.34 -2.84
N THR A 25 1.56 -15.36 -3.25
CA THR A 25 2.45 -14.58 -2.36
C THR A 25 1.77 -13.37 -1.73
N HIS A 26 0.51 -13.06 -2.11
CA HIS A 26 -0.19 -11.87 -1.62
C HIS A 26 -0.80 -12.07 -0.23
N VAL A 27 -0.68 -11.04 0.61
CA VAL A 27 -1.41 -10.89 1.87
C VAL A 27 -2.69 -10.09 1.66
N GLU A 28 -3.64 -10.25 2.58
CA GLU A 28 -4.84 -9.40 2.65
C GLU A 28 -4.43 -7.98 3.10
N VAL A 29 -4.96 -6.94 2.44
CA VAL A 29 -4.75 -5.56 2.86
C VAL A 29 -5.93 -5.12 3.75
N PRO A 30 -5.70 -4.73 5.01
CA PRO A 30 -6.76 -4.25 5.90
C PRO A 30 -7.19 -2.83 5.49
N VAL A 31 -8.10 -2.73 4.52
CA VAL A 31 -8.51 -1.45 3.93
C VAL A 31 -9.09 -0.51 5.00
N ASN A 32 -8.65 0.75 4.96
CA ASN A 32 -8.98 1.83 5.90
C ASN A 32 -8.48 1.67 7.35
N GLU A 33 -7.85 0.54 7.73
CA GLU A 33 -7.17 0.44 9.02
C GLU A 33 -5.87 1.28 9.01
N ALA A 34 -5.53 1.85 10.17
CA ALA A 34 -4.35 2.70 10.30
C ALA A 34 -3.04 1.89 10.25
N ALA A 35 -3.01 0.69 10.83
CA ALA A 35 -1.84 -0.18 10.82
C ALA A 35 -1.50 -0.62 9.37
N PRO A 36 -0.30 -0.31 8.85
CA PRO A 36 0.09 -0.74 7.51
C PRO A 36 0.38 -2.25 7.47
N VAL A 37 0.14 -2.87 6.33
CA VAL A 37 0.59 -4.24 6.05
C VAL A 37 2.01 -4.21 5.48
N ARG A 38 2.89 -5.10 5.95
CA ARG A 38 4.27 -5.18 5.49
C ARG A 38 4.43 -6.23 4.39
N ILE A 39 5.12 -5.85 3.32
CA ILE A 39 5.40 -6.65 2.13
C ILE A 39 6.91 -6.62 1.94
N LYS A 40 7.56 -7.79 1.95
CA LYS A 40 9.01 -7.91 1.91
C LYS A 40 9.47 -8.93 0.88
N SER A 41 10.53 -8.59 0.16
CA SER A 41 11.24 -9.47 -0.77
C SER A 41 12.75 -9.21 -0.70
N ASP A 42 13.52 -9.89 -1.54
CA ASP A 42 14.95 -9.63 -1.71
C ASP A 42 15.23 -8.28 -2.42
N LEU A 43 14.19 -7.65 -3.00
CA LEU A 43 14.28 -6.44 -3.81
C LEU A 43 13.69 -5.19 -3.13
N ALA A 44 12.82 -5.35 -2.14
CA ALA A 44 12.23 -4.23 -1.40
C ALA A 44 11.70 -4.63 -0.01
N ASP A 45 11.69 -3.65 0.90
CA ASP A 45 10.91 -3.66 2.14
C ASP A 45 9.85 -2.55 2.05
N ILE A 46 8.58 -2.90 2.22
CA ILE A 46 7.43 -2.03 1.96
C ILE A 46 6.43 -2.12 3.12
N GLU A 47 5.95 -0.97 3.59
CA GLU A 47 4.80 -0.87 4.51
C GLU A 47 3.68 -0.12 3.79
N LEU A 48 2.47 -0.68 3.73
CA LEU A 48 1.38 -0.24 2.86
C LEU A 48 0.08 0.01 3.66
N ASN A 49 -0.51 1.19 3.49
CA ASN A 49 -1.94 1.44 3.73
C ASN A 49 -2.68 1.58 2.39
N VAL A 50 -3.85 0.95 2.27
CA VAL A 50 -4.82 1.25 1.22
C VAL A 50 -6.09 1.80 1.88
N ARG A 51 -6.55 2.95 1.40
CA ARG A 51 -7.70 3.67 1.94
C ARG A 51 -8.71 3.89 0.82
N ILE A 52 -10.00 3.69 1.09
CA ILE A 52 -11.08 3.80 0.10
C ILE A 52 -12.32 4.41 0.78
N GLN A 53 -12.88 5.48 0.22
CA GLN A 53 -14.16 6.04 0.69
C GLN A 53 -15.34 5.09 0.41
N ASP A 54 -16.32 5.09 1.31
CA ASP A 54 -17.54 4.27 1.26
C ASP A 54 -17.28 2.76 1.05
N TYR A 55 -16.16 2.27 1.61
CA TYR A 55 -15.70 0.89 1.45
C TYR A 55 -16.70 -0.13 1.99
N LYS A 56 -16.97 -1.16 1.17
CA LYS A 56 -17.93 -2.26 1.43
C LYS A 56 -17.36 -3.57 0.88
N GLY A 57 -16.25 -4.02 1.46
CA GLY A 57 -15.45 -5.10 0.92
C GLY A 57 -15.08 -6.20 1.93
N LEU A 58 -13.90 -6.76 1.72
CA LEU A 58 -13.28 -7.83 2.52
C LEU A 58 -11.90 -7.36 3.03
N PRO A 59 -11.54 -7.62 4.30
CA PRO A 59 -12.30 -8.36 5.31
C PRO A 59 -13.66 -7.77 5.69
N ARG A 60 -14.61 -8.63 6.09
CA ARG A 60 -15.90 -8.14 6.59
C ARG A 60 -15.67 -7.42 7.91
N GLY A 61 -16.21 -6.21 8.03
CA GLY A 61 -16.04 -5.37 9.22
C GLY A 61 -14.90 -4.34 9.11
N SER A 62 -14.11 -4.34 8.03
CA SER A 62 -13.18 -3.24 7.75
C SER A 62 -13.92 -1.89 7.72
N PRO A 63 -13.31 -0.80 8.23
CA PRO A 63 -13.95 0.52 8.28
C PRO A 63 -14.42 0.98 6.89
N SER A 64 -15.60 1.60 6.81
CA SER A 64 -16.13 2.11 5.55
C SER A 64 -15.44 3.38 5.06
N THR A 65 -14.63 4.03 5.89
CA THR A 65 -13.83 5.21 5.56
C THR A 65 -12.63 5.31 6.51
N SER A 66 -11.71 6.22 6.23
CA SER A 66 -10.50 6.50 7.02
C SER A 66 -10.43 7.99 7.38
N PRO A 67 -9.91 8.38 8.58
CA PRO A 67 -9.72 9.78 8.96
C PRO A 67 -8.89 10.61 7.98
N TYR A 68 -8.04 9.94 7.19
CA TYR A 68 -7.32 10.48 6.04
C TYR A 68 -8.20 11.37 5.15
N PHE A 69 -9.40 10.91 4.79
CA PHE A 69 -10.29 11.64 3.87
C PHE A 69 -10.95 12.88 4.48
N SER A 70 -10.95 13.00 5.81
CA SER A 70 -11.37 14.20 6.54
C SER A 70 -10.20 15.11 6.93
N THR A 71 -8.96 14.72 6.62
CA THR A 71 -7.75 15.49 6.89
C THR A 71 -7.37 16.29 5.64
N GLU A 72 -6.93 17.54 5.80
CA GLU A 72 -6.43 18.34 4.68
C GLU A 72 -5.04 17.87 4.22
N PRO A 73 -4.73 17.86 2.91
CA PRO A 73 -5.50 18.42 1.79
C PRO A 73 -6.59 17.50 1.20
N HIS A 74 -6.71 16.26 1.69
CA HIS A 74 -7.58 15.23 1.08
C HIS A 74 -9.07 15.54 1.19
N ALA A 75 -9.48 16.20 2.27
CA ALA A 75 -10.83 16.71 2.45
C ALA A 75 -11.22 17.71 1.35
N SER A 76 -10.40 18.74 1.12
CA SER A 76 -10.61 19.72 0.04
C SER A 76 -10.44 19.13 -1.37
N ASN A 77 -9.57 18.15 -1.56
CA ASN A 77 -9.41 17.42 -2.83
C ASN A 77 -10.58 16.46 -3.13
N GLN A 78 -11.35 16.07 -2.10
CA GLN A 78 -12.40 15.04 -2.17
C GLN A 78 -11.88 13.65 -2.60
N ASP A 79 -10.63 13.34 -2.23
CA ASP A 79 -9.94 12.11 -2.65
C ASP A 79 -10.77 10.85 -2.32
N GLN A 80 -10.93 9.94 -3.28
CA GLN A 80 -11.80 8.77 -3.14
C GLN A 80 -11.04 7.50 -2.71
N TYR A 81 -9.73 7.46 -2.97
CA TYR A 81 -8.84 6.44 -2.46
C TYR A 81 -7.41 6.97 -2.31
N SER A 82 -6.60 6.27 -1.52
CA SER A 82 -5.16 6.46 -1.37
C SER A 82 -4.46 5.09 -1.34
N ILE A 83 -3.28 5.05 -1.96
CA ILE A 83 -2.28 3.99 -1.85
C ILE A 83 -1.04 4.67 -1.27
N ALA A 84 -0.89 4.60 0.04
CA ALA A 84 0.20 5.23 0.78
C ALA A 84 1.17 4.15 1.27
N PHE A 85 2.46 4.27 0.95
CA PHE A 85 3.45 3.28 1.33
C PHE A 85 4.84 3.85 1.58
N ARG A 86 5.57 3.21 2.50
CA ARG A 86 7.02 3.31 2.57
C ARG A 86 7.64 2.34 1.57
N PHE A 87 8.64 2.79 0.83
CA PHE A 87 9.39 1.99 -0.13
C PHE A 87 10.88 2.08 0.18
N THR A 88 11.48 0.96 0.57
CA THR A 88 12.94 0.82 0.72
C THR A 88 13.43 -0.17 -0.35
N PRO A 89 13.92 0.28 -1.51
CA PRO A 89 14.51 -0.62 -2.50
C PRO A 89 15.79 -1.26 -1.93
N LEU A 90 16.02 -2.52 -2.23
CA LEU A 90 17.19 -3.28 -1.78
C LEU A 90 18.08 -3.62 -2.99
N LYS A 91 19.40 -3.61 -2.80
CA LYS A 91 20.36 -3.93 -3.86
C LYS A 91 20.17 -5.41 -4.27
N PRO A 92 19.90 -5.74 -5.54
CA PRO A 92 19.71 -7.12 -5.98
C PRO A 92 20.94 -8.00 -5.68
N ALA A 93 20.70 -9.21 -5.19
CA ALA A 93 21.76 -10.19 -4.97
C ALA A 93 22.45 -10.55 -6.31
N GLY A 94 23.76 -10.36 -6.38
CA GLY A 94 24.54 -10.60 -7.61
C GLY A 94 24.81 -9.36 -8.46
N ALA A 95 24.30 -8.18 -8.10
CA ALA A 95 24.78 -6.92 -8.68
C ALA A 95 26.24 -6.69 -8.26
N SER A 96 27.17 -6.94 -9.19
CA SER A 96 28.62 -6.84 -9.00
C SER A 96 29.03 -5.46 -8.48
N GLU A 97 30.17 -5.40 -7.78
CA GLU A 97 30.82 -4.12 -7.47
C GLU A 97 31.63 -3.59 -8.68
N ASP A 98 31.63 -4.35 -9.79
CA ASP A 98 32.73 -4.41 -10.76
C ASP A 98 32.23 -4.49 -12.22
N ASP A 99 31.01 -4.01 -12.51
CA ASP A 99 30.51 -3.81 -13.88
C ASP A 99 31.11 -2.52 -14.50
N GLY A 100 32.43 -2.39 -14.37
CA GLY A 100 33.25 -1.32 -14.93
C GLY A 100 33.44 -1.49 -16.43
N GLY A 101 32.38 -1.28 -17.20
CA GLY A 101 32.49 -1.02 -18.65
C GLY A 101 33.13 0.35 -18.88
N ASP A 102 34.07 0.43 -19.82
CA ASP A 102 34.95 1.59 -20.09
C ASP A 102 34.26 2.85 -20.69
N ASP A 103 32.99 3.12 -20.35
CA ASP A 103 32.39 4.44 -20.52
C ASP A 103 32.61 5.28 -19.26
N ALA A 104 33.07 6.52 -19.43
CA ALA A 104 33.58 7.37 -18.35
C ALA A 104 32.50 7.78 -17.31
N GLY A 105 32.27 6.91 -16.33
CA GLY A 105 31.32 7.11 -15.22
C GLY A 105 31.11 5.91 -14.30
N GLY A 106 31.91 4.83 -14.45
CA GLY A 106 31.72 3.55 -13.76
C GLY A 106 31.81 3.62 -12.23
N GLY A 107 30.67 3.49 -11.58
CA GLY A 107 30.52 3.04 -10.20
C GLY A 107 29.26 2.19 -10.10
N ALA A 108 29.25 1.15 -9.25
CA ALA A 108 28.10 0.26 -9.10
C ALA A 108 26.83 1.08 -8.78
N ALA A 109 25.73 0.82 -9.50
CA ALA A 109 24.52 1.63 -9.43
C ALA A 109 24.01 1.76 -7.98
N SER A 110 23.96 2.99 -7.45
CA SER A 110 23.56 3.26 -6.06
C SER A 110 22.08 3.00 -5.79
N GLY A 111 21.27 2.85 -6.84
CA GLY A 111 19.84 2.67 -6.78
C GLY A 111 19.20 2.53 -8.16
N ILE A 112 17.88 2.72 -8.21
CA ILE A 112 17.08 2.63 -9.43
C ILE A 112 16.95 4.03 -10.06
N ARG A 113 17.23 4.20 -11.35
CA ARG A 113 17.11 5.51 -12.02
C ARG A 113 15.64 5.97 -12.07
N ALA A 114 15.39 7.28 -11.99
CA ALA A 114 14.03 7.84 -12.04
C ALA A 114 13.26 7.48 -13.32
N ALA A 115 13.97 7.31 -14.44
CA ALA A 115 13.38 6.93 -15.72
C ALA A 115 12.91 5.47 -15.77
N ASP A 116 13.42 4.61 -14.88
CA ASP A 116 13.23 3.16 -14.94
C ASP A 116 12.20 2.64 -13.94
N LEU A 117 12.10 3.26 -12.75
CA LEU A 117 11.05 2.95 -11.78
C LEU A 117 9.71 3.50 -12.29
N GLN A 118 8.76 2.61 -12.56
CA GLN A 118 7.41 2.93 -13.01
C GLN A 118 6.37 2.50 -11.98
N PHE A 119 5.31 3.30 -11.87
CA PHE A 119 4.08 2.94 -11.18
C PHE A 119 2.88 3.11 -12.12
N GLY A 120 1.85 2.30 -11.93
CA GLY A 120 0.64 2.36 -12.74
C GLY A 120 -0.12 1.04 -12.75
N ASN A 121 -0.95 0.84 -13.78
CA ASN A 121 -1.86 -0.28 -13.90
C ASN A 121 -1.55 -1.20 -15.07
N ASP A 122 -1.80 -2.49 -14.91
CA ASP A 122 -1.75 -3.47 -15.99
C ASP A 122 -2.83 -4.57 -15.85
N PHE A 123 -3.00 -5.33 -16.93
CA PHE A 123 -3.95 -6.42 -17.04
C PHE A 123 -3.32 -7.56 -17.87
N ASP A 124 -3.41 -8.81 -17.39
CA ASP A 124 -2.83 -9.97 -18.11
C ASP A 124 -3.63 -10.42 -19.33
N ARG A 125 -4.77 -9.78 -19.62
CA ARG A 125 -5.73 -10.18 -20.66
C ARG A 125 -6.39 -8.95 -21.31
N PRO A 126 -6.88 -9.06 -22.57
CA PRO A 126 -7.50 -7.94 -23.25
C PRO A 126 -8.72 -7.40 -22.50
N ILE A 127 -8.87 -6.07 -22.49
CA ILE A 127 -10.09 -5.39 -22.01
C ILE A 127 -10.85 -4.67 -23.13
N ARG A 128 -10.34 -4.72 -24.37
CA ARG A 128 -10.83 -3.95 -25.54
C ARG A 128 -12.35 -4.00 -25.74
N ASP A 129 -12.95 -5.18 -25.60
CA ASP A 129 -14.39 -5.42 -25.81
C ASP A 129 -15.27 -4.94 -24.62
N LYS A 130 -14.62 -4.54 -23.52
CA LYS A 130 -15.22 -4.03 -22.28
C LYS A 130 -14.99 -2.53 -22.13
N LEU A 131 -14.33 -1.87 -23.09
CA LEU A 131 -14.09 -0.44 -23.06
C LEU A 131 -15.35 0.35 -23.50
N PRO A 132 -15.65 1.48 -22.85
CA PRO A 132 -16.62 2.46 -23.35
C PRO A 132 -16.34 2.88 -24.80
N PRO A 133 -17.38 3.08 -25.63
CA PRO A 133 -17.21 3.74 -26.93
C PRO A 133 -16.49 5.08 -26.76
N GLY A 134 -15.42 5.29 -27.53
CA GLY A 134 -14.59 6.50 -27.42
C GLY A 134 -13.57 6.49 -26.28
N PHE A 135 -13.22 5.35 -25.68
CA PHE A 135 -12.24 5.28 -24.57
C PHE A 135 -10.89 5.97 -24.85
N ASN A 136 -10.43 6.03 -26.11
CA ASN A 136 -9.23 6.81 -26.49
C ASN A 136 -9.35 8.31 -26.14
N TYR A 137 -10.55 8.91 -26.18
CA TYR A 137 -10.77 10.28 -25.70
C TYR A 137 -10.62 10.38 -24.18
N ALA A 138 -11.10 9.39 -23.42
CA ALA A 138 -10.90 9.34 -21.97
C ALA A 138 -9.42 9.18 -21.61
N MET A 139 -8.67 8.32 -22.32
CA MET A 139 -7.23 8.17 -22.17
C MET A 139 -6.47 9.48 -22.48
N ASN A 140 -6.89 10.21 -23.52
CA ASN A 140 -6.34 11.53 -23.81
C ASN A 140 -6.64 12.55 -22.70
N ILE A 141 -7.84 12.55 -22.10
CA ILE A 141 -8.15 13.42 -20.94
C ILE A 141 -7.24 13.09 -19.75
N VAL A 142 -7.01 11.81 -19.45
CA VAL A 142 -6.10 11.39 -18.37
C VAL A 142 -4.68 11.93 -18.62
N LYS A 143 -4.13 11.77 -19.83
CA LYS A 143 -2.79 12.28 -20.15
C LYS A 143 -2.71 13.81 -20.18
N TRP A 144 -3.74 14.50 -20.67
CA TRP A 144 -3.73 15.96 -20.78
C TRP A 144 -4.00 16.69 -19.45
N TRP A 145 -4.68 16.06 -18.49
CA TRP A 145 -5.19 16.76 -17.30
C TRP A 145 -4.79 16.14 -15.96
N ILE A 146 -4.44 14.85 -15.91
CA ILE A 146 -4.12 14.13 -14.67
C ILE A 146 -2.62 13.87 -14.56
N ASP A 147 -2.03 13.12 -15.48
CA ASP A 147 -0.58 12.88 -15.52
C ASP A 147 -0.09 12.73 -16.98
N PRO A 148 0.65 13.71 -17.52
CA PRO A 148 1.21 13.66 -18.88
C PRO A 148 2.41 12.72 -19.01
N GLY A 149 2.94 12.17 -17.91
CA GLY A 149 3.99 11.14 -17.92
C GLY A 149 3.47 9.72 -18.21
N LEU A 150 2.15 9.54 -18.35
CA LEU A 150 1.54 8.23 -18.56
C LEU A 150 1.67 7.72 -20.01
N GLU A 151 2.29 6.56 -20.15
CA GLU A 151 2.32 5.70 -21.34
C GLU A 151 1.37 4.52 -21.15
N GLY A 152 0.70 4.08 -22.22
CA GLY A 152 -0.31 3.04 -22.07
C GLY A 152 -1.06 2.72 -23.35
N ASP A 153 -1.50 1.47 -23.44
CA ASP A 153 -2.37 0.94 -24.49
C ASP A 153 -3.47 0.10 -23.82
N ALA A 154 -4.73 0.53 -23.99
CA ALA A 154 -5.90 -0.16 -23.46
C ALA A 154 -6.45 -1.26 -24.39
N TYR A 155 -5.98 -1.30 -25.63
CA TYR A 155 -6.43 -2.22 -26.69
C TYR A 155 -5.46 -3.39 -26.89
N ALA A 156 -4.25 -3.34 -26.33
CA ALA A 156 -3.27 -4.44 -26.28
C ALA A 156 -3.85 -5.76 -25.71
N ASP A 157 -3.20 -6.89 -26.00
CA ASP A 157 -3.58 -8.18 -25.38
C ASP A 157 -3.22 -8.25 -23.89
N LYS A 158 -2.24 -7.44 -23.47
CA LYS A 158 -1.96 -7.12 -22.07
C LYS A 158 -2.04 -5.60 -21.89
N PRO A 159 -3.25 -5.06 -21.65
CA PRO A 159 -3.46 -3.63 -21.46
C PRO A 159 -2.63 -3.08 -20.31
N TYR A 160 -2.10 -1.86 -20.47
CA TYR A 160 -1.31 -1.19 -19.43
C TYR A 160 -1.44 0.33 -19.48
N LEU A 161 -1.11 0.96 -18.35
CA LEU A 161 -1.01 2.41 -18.16
C LEU A 161 0.02 2.68 -17.06
N TYR A 162 1.26 3.02 -17.44
CA TYR A 162 2.39 3.26 -16.56
C TYR A 162 2.96 4.66 -16.73
N GLY A 163 3.45 5.27 -15.65
CA GLY A 163 4.27 6.47 -15.71
C GLY A 163 5.54 6.32 -14.86
N PRO A 164 6.57 7.16 -15.08
CA PRO A 164 7.71 7.24 -14.17
C PRO A 164 7.22 7.57 -12.75
N ALA A 165 7.63 6.78 -11.77
CA ALA A 165 7.20 6.90 -10.38
C ALA A 165 7.36 8.35 -9.84
N LEU A 166 8.45 9.01 -10.22
CA LEU A 166 8.76 10.37 -9.78
C LEU A 166 7.81 11.45 -10.36
N SER A 167 7.14 11.20 -11.48
CA SER A 167 6.11 12.08 -12.04
C SER A 167 4.69 11.68 -11.65
N SER A 168 4.43 10.39 -11.42
CA SER A 168 3.06 9.87 -11.23
C SER A 168 2.57 9.89 -9.78
N PHE A 169 3.46 9.85 -8.78
CA PHE A 169 3.05 9.92 -7.36
C PHE A 169 2.65 11.34 -6.95
N ASN A 170 1.57 11.46 -6.18
CA ASN A 170 1.08 12.73 -5.65
C ASN A 170 2.03 13.29 -4.61
N VAL A 171 2.55 12.46 -3.70
CA VAL A 171 3.56 12.84 -2.71
C VAL A 171 4.78 11.94 -2.83
N VAL A 172 5.97 12.54 -2.81
CA VAL A 172 7.24 11.83 -2.62
C VAL A 172 8.03 12.51 -1.50
N SER A 173 8.33 11.73 -0.47
CA SER A 173 9.11 12.11 0.71
C SER A 173 10.38 11.26 0.76
N VAL A 174 11.55 11.87 0.85
CA VAL A 174 12.82 11.16 1.08
C VAL A 174 13.01 11.02 2.58
N GLY A 175 12.82 9.80 3.08
CA GLY A 175 12.70 9.51 4.51
C GLY A 175 11.45 8.65 4.79
N PRO A 176 11.31 8.13 6.02
CA PRO A 176 10.22 7.23 6.39
C PRO A 176 8.86 7.93 6.56
N GLY A 177 8.80 9.26 6.61
CA GLY A 177 7.59 10.00 6.97
C GLY A 177 7.05 9.61 8.36
N GLU A 178 5.78 9.89 8.58
CA GLU A 178 5.13 9.70 9.88
C GLU A 178 4.18 8.50 9.89
N PHE A 179 3.90 7.99 11.08
CA PHE A 179 2.72 7.16 11.34
C PHE A 179 1.83 7.93 12.31
N ASP A 180 0.61 8.23 11.88
CA ASP A 180 -0.37 9.00 12.65
C ASP A 180 -1.73 8.29 12.54
N GLU A 181 -2.09 7.55 13.59
CA GLU A 181 -3.37 6.83 13.66
C GLU A 181 -4.57 7.78 13.54
N SER A 182 -4.45 9.02 14.05
CA SER A 182 -5.53 10.02 13.96
C SER A 182 -5.77 10.52 12.53
N LYS A 183 -4.76 10.40 11.65
CA LYS A 183 -4.86 10.63 10.20
C LYS A 183 -5.05 9.33 9.39
N GLY A 184 -5.19 8.18 10.05
CA GLY A 184 -5.43 6.89 9.40
C GLY A 184 -4.18 6.17 8.90
N GLY A 185 -3.03 6.30 9.58
CA GLY A 185 -1.84 5.45 9.36
C GLY A 185 -0.63 6.21 8.83
N LEU A 186 0.03 5.66 7.80
CA LEU A 186 1.16 6.30 7.13
C LEU A 186 0.79 7.68 6.56
N TRP A 187 1.53 8.71 6.94
CA TRP A 187 1.34 10.10 6.51
C TRP A 187 2.65 10.66 5.95
N PHE A 188 2.56 11.35 4.81
CA PHE A 188 3.71 11.84 4.06
C PHE A 188 3.49 13.28 3.62
N GLU A 189 4.54 14.10 3.76
CA GLU A 189 4.62 15.42 3.15
C GLU A 189 5.68 15.42 2.05
N GLU A 190 5.45 16.24 1.02
CA GLU A 190 6.34 16.38 -0.13
C GLU A 190 7.69 16.95 0.32
N GLY A 191 8.78 16.32 -0.10
CA GLY A 191 10.12 16.71 0.33
C GLY A 191 10.85 15.54 0.96
N GLY A 192 10.90 15.53 2.29
CA GLY A 192 11.62 14.52 3.08
C GLY A 192 12.05 15.05 4.44
N ASP A 193 12.83 14.24 5.15
CA ASP A 193 13.57 14.66 6.34
C ASP A 193 14.67 15.69 6.00
N GLU A 194 15.46 16.14 6.98
CA GLU A 194 16.51 17.15 6.78
C GLU A 194 17.56 16.72 5.73
N ARG A 195 17.88 15.42 5.62
CA ARG A 195 18.75 14.88 4.57
C ARG A 195 18.00 14.83 3.25
N GLY A 196 16.76 14.37 3.26
CA GLY A 196 15.90 14.28 2.10
C GLY A 196 15.68 15.62 1.38
N GLN A 197 15.46 16.69 2.13
CA GLN A 197 15.33 18.04 1.60
C GLN A 197 16.63 18.53 0.92
N LYS A 198 17.79 18.26 1.52
CA LYS A 198 19.10 18.59 0.93
C LYS A 198 19.36 17.83 -0.36
N VAL A 199 19.07 16.52 -0.40
CA VAL A 199 19.19 15.70 -1.63
C VAL A 199 18.31 16.25 -2.75
N ARG A 200 17.08 16.69 -2.44
CA ARG A 200 16.17 17.30 -3.41
C ARG A 200 16.67 18.64 -3.92
N GLU A 201 17.14 19.51 -3.03
CA GLU A 201 17.71 20.81 -3.38
C GLU A 201 18.95 20.67 -4.29
N MET A 202 19.88 19.76 -3.93
CA MET A 202 21.08 19.48 -4.73
C MET A 202 20.77 19.02 -6.15
N ASN A 203 19.72 18.22 -6.33
CA ASN A 203 19.28 17.74 -7.65
C ASN A 203 18.32 18.71 -8.37
N GLY A 204 17.97 19.85 -7.74
CA GLY A 204 17.07 20.85 -8.30
C GLY A 204 15.61 20.41 -8.37
N VAL A 205 15.19 19.45 -7.54
CA VAL A 205 13.79 18.99 -7.44
C VAL A 205 12.96 20.07 -6.74
N PRO A 206 11.84 20.53 -7.33
CA PRO A 206 10.95 21.51 -6.69
C PRO A 206 10.44 21.08 -5.31
N LYS A 207 10.06 22.05 -4.48
CA LYS A 207 9.59 21.79 -3.10
C LYS A 207 8.18 21.24 -3.07
N GLU A 208 7.33 21.64 -4.00
CA GLU A 208 5.91 21.31 -4.04
C GLU A 208 5.60 20.19 -5.06
N SER A 209 4.56 19.39 -4.78
CA SER A 209 4.26 18.17 -5.52
C SER A 209 3.99 18.38 -7.01
N LYS A 210 3.06 19.27 -7.37
CA LYS A 210 2.72 19.54 -8.78
C LYS A 210 3.93 20.05 -9.58
N PRO A 211 4.75 21.00 -9.05
CA PRO A 211 6.06 21.31 -9.60
C PRO A 211 7.02 20.12 -9.75
N ARG A 212 7.18 19.22 -8.75
CA ARG A 212 7.98 17.97 -8.92
C ARG A 212 7.45 17.16 -10.08
N MET A 213 6.15 16.86 -10.11
CA MET A 213 5.54 16.00 -11.13
C MET A 213 5.85 16.53 -12.54
N LYS A 214 5.69 17.85 -12.76
CA LYS A 214 6.04 18.51 -14.02
C LYS A 214 7.54 18.51 -14.31
N TRP A 215 8.39 18.72 -13.30
CA TRP A 215 9.85 18.70 -13.42
C TRP A 215 10.36 17.32 -13.86
N ALA A 216 9.77 16.25 -13.31
CA ALA A 216 10.13 14.86 -13.56
C ALA A 216 9.69 14.34 -14.94
N LEU A 217 8.94 15.12 -15.74
CA LEU A 217 8.63 14.74 -17.12
C LEU A 217 9.87 14.77 -18.01
N SER A 218 10.81 15.69 -17.75
CA SER A 218 12.03 15.89 -18.54
C SER A 218 13.06 14.78 -18.30
N ASP A 219 13.62 14.21 -19.38
CA ASP A 219 14.67 13.19 -19.30
C ASP A 219 15.92 13.72 -18.59
N ALA A 220 16.38 14.93 -18.95
CA ALA A 220 17.50 15.61 -18.30
C ALA A 220 17.26 16.00 -16.82
N ASN A 221 16.05 15.79 -16.29
CA ASN A 221 15.76 15.88 -14.86
C ASN A 221 15.66 14.49 -14.21
N LYS A 222 15.09 13.50 -14.90
CA LYS A 222 15.11 12.09 -14.47
C LYS A 222 16.54 11.54 -14.34
N GLU A 223 17.47 12.02 -15.17
CA GLU A 223 18.91 11.72 -15.05
C GLU A 223 19.54 12.21 -13.74
N LYS A 224 18.94 13.20 -13.05
CA LYS A 224 19.41 13.76 -11.77
C LYS A 224 18.81 13.06 -10.56
N TRP A 225 18.07 11.96 -10.73
CA TRP A 225 17.40 11.31 -9.62
C TRP A 225 17.57 9.78 -9.63
N THR A 226 17.97 9.29 -8.46
CA THR A 226 18.11 7.87 -8.15
C THR A 226 17.28 7.54 -6.91
N TRP A 227 16.58 6.41 -6.97
CA TRP A 227 15.95 5.77 -5.82
C TRP A 227 17.00 4.86 -5.18
N ASP A 228 17.81 5.43 -4.29
CA ASP A 228 18.99 4.80 -3.68
C ASP A 228 18.61 3.55 -2.86
N TYR A 229 19.39 2.48 -3.01
CA TYR A 229 19.21 1.25 -2.25
C TYR A 229 19.42 1.49 -0.75
N GLY A 230 18.51 0.98 0.07
CA GLY A 230 18.49 1.16 1.52
C GLY A 230 17.92 2.51 2.01
N GLN A 231 17.64 3.47 1.12
CA GLN A 231 16.91 4.69 1.48
C GLN A 231 15.41 4.40 1.49
N THR A 232 14.72 4.69 2.60
CA THR A 232 13.26 4.66 2.64
C THR A 232 12.69 5.91 1.98
N TYR A 233 11.68 5.74 1.14
CA TYR A 233 10.88 6.79 0.53
C TYR A 233 9.43 6.66 0.98
N GLY A 234 8.85 7.75 1.50
CA GLY A 234 7.42 7.86 1.76
C GLY A 234 6.69 8.29 0.50
N ILE A 235 5.67 7.53 0.09
CA ILE A 235 4.94 7.73 -1.15
C ILE A 235 3.44 7.76 -0.84
N ASP A 236 2.72 8.73 -1.40
CA ASP A 236 1.25 8.68 -1.46
C ASP A 236 0.76 8.88 -2.89
N PHE A 237 -0.19 8.03 -3.29
CA PHE A 237 -0.87 8.07 -4.57
C PHE A 237 -2.39 8.09 -4.33
N PHE A 238 -3.02 9.20 -4.65
CA PHE A 238 -4.43 9.48 -4.35
C PHE A 238 -5.09 10.26 -5.47
N ASN A 239 -6.40 10.12 -5.62
CA ASN A 239 -7.19 10.99 -6.48
C ASN A 239 -8.71 10.88 -6.20
N PRO A 240 -9.50 11.87 -6.63
CA PRO A 240 -10.96 11.81 -6.55
C PRO A 240 -11.62 11.02 -7.70
N TYR A 241 -10.85 10.37 -8.59
CA TYR A 241 -11.37 9.91 -9.88
C TYR A 241 -11.94 8.49 -9.89
N LEU A 242 -11.54 7.60 -8.97
CA LEU A 242 -12.08 6.24 -8.88
C LEU A 242 -12.98 6.09 -7.66
N ASP A 243 -14.29 6.03 -7.91
CA ASP A 243 -15.33 5.74 -6.93
C ASP A 243 -15.63 4.23 -6.96
N PHE A 244 -14.93 3.49 -6.12
CA PHE A 244 -15.10 2.04 -6.00
C PHE A 244 -16.50 1.67 -5.46
N ALA A 245 -17.06 2.47 -4.55
CA ALA A 245 -18.34 2.20 -3.89
C ALA A 245 -19.55 2.30 -4.82
N ASN A 246 -19.49 3.15 -5.85
CA ASN A 246 -20.53 3.26 -6.89
C ASN A 246 -20.09 2.68 -8.24
N MET A 247 -18.90 2.06 -8.31
CA MET A 247 -18.30 1.54 -9.54
C MET A 247 -18.33 2.59 -10.65
N ALA A 248 -17.74 3.75 -10.38
CA ALA A 248 -17.78 4.91 -11.27
C ALA A 248 -16.40 5.57 -11.44
N ILE A 249 -16.15 6.04 -12.65
CA ILE A 249 -15.06 6.97 -12.95
C ILE A 249 -15.65 8.38 -12.84
N ARG A 250 -15.06 9.21 -11.99
CA ARG A 250 -15.35 10.64 -11.83
C ARG A 250 -14.24 11.42 -12.55
N LEU A 251 -14.61 12.32 -13.46
CA LEU A 251 -13.72 13.27 -14.13
C LEU A 251 -14.35 14.67 -14.02
N PRO A 252 -13.58 15.76 -14.24
CA PRO A 252 -14.14 17.11 -14.22
C PRO A 252 -15.32 17.24 -15.20
N GLY A 253 -16.50 17.57 -14.68
CA GLY A 253 -17.72 17.72 -15.48
C GLY A 253 -18.33 16.42 -16.04
N PHE A 254 -17.82 15.23 -15.67
CA PHE A 254 -18.28 13.97 -16.24
C PHE A 254 -18.18 12.80 -15.24
N GLN A 255 -19.24 12.01 -15.11
CA GLN A 255 -19.23 10.77 -14.32
C GLN A 255 -19.73 9.60 -15.16
N LEU A 256 -18.98 8.50 -15.17
CA LEU A 256 -19.28 7.29 -15.91
C LEU A 256 -19.37 6.09 -14.96
N SER A 257 -20.57 5.52 -14.80
CA SER A 257 -20.68 4.20 -14.17
C SER A 257 -20.07 3.13 -15.08
N VAL A 258 -19.11 2.37 -14.53
CA VAL A 258 -18.48 1.25 -15.22
C VAL A 258 -19.19 -0.09 -14.99
N ALA A 259 -20.19 -0.14 -14.10
CA ALA A 259 -20.95 -1.35 -13.78
C ALA A 259 -21.63 -2.02 -14.99
N LYS A 260 -21.94 -1.27 -16.05
CA LYS A 260 -22.50 -1.83 -17.30
C LYS A 260 -21.47 -2.52 -18.21
N TYR A 261 -20.17 -2.26 -18.00
CA TYR A 261 -19.06 -2.92 -18.69
C TYR A 261 -18.47 -4.06 -17.84
N LEU A 262 -18.61 -3.95 -16.51
CA LEU A 262 -18.28 -4.98 -15.53
C LEU A 262 -19.50 -5.90 -15.33
N GLY A 263 -19.81 -6.70 -16.34
CA GLY A 263 -20.96 -7.62 -16.34
C GLY A 263 -20.64 -9.00 -15.76
N ALA A 264 -21.55 -9.54 -14.93
CA ALA A 264 -21.44 -10.89 -14.38
C ALA A 264 -21.35 -11.99 -15.47
N GLU A 265 -21.99 -11.77 -16.62
CA GLU A 265 -21.88 -12.65 -17.79
C GLU A 265 -20.47 -12.65 -18.38
N ALA A 266 -19.78 -11.50 -18.41
CA ALA A 266 -18.39 -11.43 -18.87
C ALA A 266 -17.45 -12.21 -17.95
N LEU A 267 -17.68 -12.20 -16.62
CA LEU A 267 -16.93 -13.05 -15.69
C LEU A 267 -17.22 -14.54 -15.92
N LYS A 268 -18.50 -14.92 -16.07
CA LYS A 268 -18.90 -16.32 -16.29
C LYS A 268 -18.35 -16.88 -17.61
N ASN A 269 -18.38 -16.10 -18.68
CA ASN A 269 -17.83 -16.49 -19.99
C ASN A 269 -16.30 -16.59 -19.97
N ASP A 270 -15.61 -15.72 -19.23
CA ASP A 270 -14.15 -15.75 -19.05
C ASP A 270 -13.69 -16.86 -18.06
N GLY A 271 -14.61 -17.57 -17.40
CA GLY A 271 -14.28 -18.52 -16.32
C GLY A 271 -13.74 -17.87 -15.04
N ARG A 272 -14.03 -16.58 -14.83
CA ARG A 272 -13.48 -15.74 -13.74
C ARG A 272 -14.46 -15.61 -12.57
N LEU A 273 -13.90 -15.46 -11.37
CA LEU A 273 -14.66 -15.15 -10.15
C LEU A 273 -14.68 -13.64 -9.82
N ALA A 274 -13.74 -12.86 -10.37
CA ALA A 274 -13.62 -11.42 -10.14
C ALA A 274 -13.11 -10.62 -11.35
N HIS A 275 -13.53 -9.36 -11.45
CA HIS A 275 -12.81 -8.34 -12.20
C HIS A 275 -11.62 -7.86 -11.34
N GLN A 276 -10.49 -7.56 -11.96
CA GLN A 276 -9.29 -7.11 -11.24
C GLN A 276 -8.78 -5.80 -11.86
N LEU A 277 -8.44 -4.86 -11.00
CA LEU A 277 -7.58 -3.72 -11.30
C LEU A 277 -6.30 -3.91 -10.49
N ARG A 278 -5.15 -3.94 -11.16
CA ARG A 278 -3.85 -4.19 -10.53
C ARG A 278 -3.00 -2.93 -10.60
N TYR A 279 -2.42 -2.53 -9.48
CA TYR A 279 -1.36 -1.51 -9.43
C TYR A 279 -0.02 -2.21 -9.27
N VAL A 280 1.00 -1.74 -9.98
CA VAL A 280 2.34 -2.35 -9.97
C VAL A 280 3.41 -1.28 -9.86
N LEU A 281 4.33 -1.45 -8.89
CA LEU A 281 5.62 -0.78 -8.82
C LEU A 281 6.69 -1.71 -9.40
N ARG A 282 7.35 -1.28 -10.48
CA ARG A 282 8.32 -2.11 -11.20
C ARG A 282 9.46 -1.31 -11.81
N ASN A 283 10.58 -1.98 -12.05
CA ASN A 283 11.61 -1.50 -12.96
C ASN A 283 11.23 -1.92 -14.39
N LYS A 284 11.15 -0.96 -15.31
CA LYS A 284 10.77 -1.23 -16.70
C LYS A 284 11.89 -1.87 -17.52
N VAL A 285 13.15 -1.67 -17.12
CA VAL A 285 14.36 -2.12 -17.84
C VAL A 285 14.74 -3.55 -17.43
N THR A 286 14.83 -3.82 -16.13
CA THR A 286 15.17 -5.17 -15.63
C THR A 286 13.96 -6.11 -15.60
N GLY A 287 12.75 -5.57 -15.50
CA GLY A 287 11.53 -6.35 -15.28
C GLY A 287 11.22 -6.62 -13.81
N ASP A 288 12.10 -6.20 -12.89
CA ASP A 288 11.91 -6.39 -11.44
C ASP A 288 10.58 -5.80 -10.97
N THR A 289 9.88 -6.56 -10.14
CA THR A 289 8.63 -6.14 -9.51
C THR A 289 8.88 -5.97 -8.02
N TYR A 290 8.44 -4.85 -7.46
CA TYR A 290 8.64 -4.50 -6.05
C TYR A 290 7.34 -4.58 -5.25
N LEU A 291 6.23 -4.21 -5.88
CA LEU A 291 4.90 -4.20 -5.27
C LEU A 291 3.84 -4.46 -6.32
N VAL A 292 2.90 -5.34 -5.99
CA VAL A 292 1.65 -5.56 -6.72
C VAL A 292 0.50 -5.40 -5.74
N ILE A 293 -0.51 -4.60 -6.11
CA ILE A 293 -1.75 -4.44 -5.32
C ILE A 293 -2.94 -4.76 -6.24
N THR A 294 -3.71 -5.79 -5.89
CA THR A 294 -4.84 -6.26 -6.67
C THR A 294 -6.16 -5.88 -6.01
N PHE A 295 -6.90 -4.98 -6.66
CA PHE A 295 -8.28 -4.63 -6.32
C PHE A 295 -9.21 -5.57 -7.09
N ALA A 296 -9.76 -6.57 -6.39
CA ALA A 296 -10.60 -7.61 -6.98
C ALA A 296 -12.08 -7.41 -6.64
N LEU A 297 -12.92 -7.18 -7.66
CA LEU A 297 -14.37 -7.11 -7.55
C LEU A 297 -14.97 -8.49 -7.83
N TYR A 298 -15.21 -9.26 -6.76
CA TYR A 298 -15.87 -10.56 -6.80
C TYR A 298 -17.39 -10.39 -6.92
N LEU A 299 -18.08 -11.33 -7.55
CA LEU A 299 -19.54 -11.43 -7.42
C LEU A 299 -19.89 -11.84 -5.99
N GLU A 300 -20.90 -11.19 -5.37
CA GLU A 300 -21.39 -11.52 -4.02
C GLU A 300 -21.81 -13.00 -3.93
N GLU A 301 -22.43 -13.55 -4.99
CA GLU A 301 -22.80 -14.97 -5.05
C GLU A 301 -21.60 -15.92 -5.03
N SER A 302 -20.39 -15.42 -5.36
CA SER A 302 -19.10 -16.13 -5.30
C SER A 302 -18.35 -15.96 -3.97
N ILE A 303 -18.92 -15.26 -2.99
CA ILE A 303 -18.35 -15.10 -1.64
C ILE A 303 -19.18 -15.87 -0.61
N HIS A 304 -18.52 -16.49 0.37
CA HIS A 304 -19.12 -17.17 1.52
C HIS A 304 -19.52 -16.17 2.62
N GLU A 305 -20.31 -16.60 3.61
CA GLU A 305 -20.69 -15.73 4.73
C GLU A 305 -19.47 -15.30 5.57
N ASP A 306 -18.48 -16.17 5.74
CA ASP A 306 -17.19 -15.88 6.39
C ASP A 306 -16.26 -14.94 5.59
N GLY A 307 -16.62 -14.60 4.35
CA GLY A 307 -15.81 -13.77 3.45
C GLY A 307 -14.82 -14.52 2.56
N THR A 308 -14.74 -15.85 2.64
CA THR A 308 -13.90 -16.65 1.73
C THR A 308 -14.50 -16.73 0.32
N VAL A 309 -13.67 -17.00 -0.69
CA VAL A 309 -14.09 -17.10 -2.10
C VAL A 309 -14.52 -18.54 -2.43
N LYS A 310 -15.73 -18.69 -2.98
CA LYS A 310 -16.23 -19.97 -3.51
C LYS A 310 -15.41 -20.38 -4.73
N THR A 311 -14.79 -21.55 -4.69
CA THR A 311 -14.04 -22.08 -5.83
C THR A 311 -14.97 -22.66 -6.89
N ALA A 312 -14.50 -22.69 -8.14
CA ALA A 312 -15.30 -23.13 -9.29
C ALA A 312 -15.60 -24.66 -9.32
N ASN A 313 -15.14 -25.45 -8.35
CA ASN A 313 -15.26 -26.92 -8.33
C ASN A 313 -15.51 -27.54 -6.94
N GLY A 314 -15.98 -26.77 -5.95
CA GLY A 314 -16.49 -27.33 -4.68
C GLY A 314 -15.43 -27.87 -3.69
N THR A 315 -14.14 -27.75 -3.99
CA THR A 315 -13.06 -27.93 -3.01
C THR A 315 -12.71 -26.58 -2.39
N ASN A 316 -12.86 -26.44 -1.07
CA ASN A 316 -12.60 -25.18 -0.36
C ASN A 316 -11.24 -24.61 -0.72
N GLY A 317 -11.22 -23.39 -1.27
CA GLY A 317 -10.02 -22.63 -1.53
C GLY A 317 -9.47 -22.08 -0.23
N THR A 318 -8.77 -22.92 0.54
CA THR A 318 -8.05 -22.54 1.76
C THR A 318 -6.77 -21.76 1.43
N THR A 319 -6.92 -20.66 0.70
CA THR A 319 -5.85 -19.70 0.42
C THR A 319 -6.08 -18.42 1.23
N ASN A 320 -5.28 -18.31 2.29
CA ASN A 320 -4.88 -17.09 3.01
C ASN A 320 -5.77 -16.66 4.19
N GLY A 321 -6.84 -17.38 4.52
CA GLY A 321 -7.65 -17.14 5.73
C GLY A 321 -6.98 -17.60 7.03
N HIS A 322 -6.50 -18.85 7.09
CA HIS A 322 -6.03 -19.46 8.35
C HIS A 322 -4.58 -19.12 8.74
N THR A 323 -3.71 -18.80 7.77
CA THR A 323 -2.29 -18.51 8.04
C THR A 323 -2.06 -17.12 8.64
N ASN A 324 -2.85 -16.12 8.24
CA ASN A 324 -2.62 -14.72 8.64
C ASN A 324 -3.07 -14.42 10.08
N GLY A 325 -4.09 -15.13 10.60
CA GLY A 325 -4.57 -14.95 11.97
C GLY A 325 -3.52 -15.31 13.02
N HIS A 326 -2.72 -16.35 12.78
CA HIS A 326 -1.62 -16.72 13.68
C HIS A 326 -0.43 -15.76 13.52
N THR A 327 -0.02 -15.44 12.29
CA THR A 327 1.18 -14.62 12.05
C THR A 327 1.02 -13.19 12.58
N ASN A 328 -0.09 -12.51 12.29
CA ASN A 328 -0.32 -11.14 12.76
C ASN A 328 -0.61 -11.05 14.27
N GLY A 329 -1.21 -12.10 14.85
CA GLY A 329 -1.39 -12.19 16.31
C GLY A 329 -0.06 -12.26 17.06
N HIS A 330 0.90 -13.04 16.55
CA HIS A 330 2.21 -13.16 17.15
C HIS A 330 3.08 -11.89 16.96
N THR A 331 3.12 -11.28 15.78
CA THR A 331 3.94 -10.06 15.56
C THR A 331 3.43 -8.85 16.33
N ASN A 332 2.12 -8.57 16.32
CA ASN A 332 1.59 -7.44 17.12
C ASN A 332 1.71 -7.67 18.62
N GLY A 333 1.55 -8.92 19.10
CA GLY A 333 1.72 -9.27 20.50
C GLY A 333 3.17 -9.10 20.99
N HIS A 334 4.16 -9.53 20.20
CA HIS A 334 5.57 -9.33 20.54
C HIS A 334 6.02 -7.86 20.45
N ALA A 335 5.50 -7.08 19.48
CA ALA A 335 5.83 -5.66 19.36
C ALA A 335 5.35 -4.85 20.58
N HIS A 336 4.06 -4.97 20.95
CA HIS A 336 3.49 -4.23 22.09
C HIS A 336 4.01 -4.74 23.44
N GLY A 337 4.24 -6.06 23.58
CA GLY A 337 4.77 -6.63 24.83
C GLY A 337 6.18 -6.13 25.18
N HIS A 338 7.01 -5.79 24.18
CA HIS A 338 8.36 -5.28 24.42
C HIS A 338 8.41 -3.75 24.64
N THR A 339 7.52 -2.96 24.04
CA THR A 339 7.42 -1.53 24.32
C THR A 339 6.94 -1.27 25.74
N ASP A 340 5.88 -1.97 26.15
CA ASP A 340 5.20 -1.67 27.44
C ASP A 340 5.99 -2.23 28.63
N GLY A 341 6.73 -3.33 28.41
CA GLY A 341 7.61 -3.92 29.42
C GLY A 341 8.86 -3.09 29.76
N THR A 342 9.33 -2.22 28.86
CA THR A 342 10.55 -1.41 29.10
C THR A 342 10.29 -0.01 29.66
N THR A 343 9.08 0.53 29.52
CA THR A 343 8.68 1.82 30.11
C THR A 343 8.16 1.71 31.55
N ASN A 344 7.42 0.65 31.89
CA ASN A 344 6.92 0.48 33.27
C ASN A 344 7.99 -0.03 34.27
N GLY A 345 9.09 -0.63 33.79
CA GLY A 345 10.15 -1.17 34.66
C GLY A 345 11.13 -0.15 35.25
N LYS A 346 10.85 1.16 35.18
CA LYS A 346 11.84 2.22 35.49
C LYS A 346 11.30 3.43 36.27
N LEU A 347 10.09 3.34 36.83
CA LEU A 347 9.40 4.46 37.50
C LEU A 347 8.80 4.11 38.89
N GLU A 348 9.31 3.08 39.57
CA GLU A 348 8.99 2.81 40.98
C GLU A 348 10.25 2.42 41.78
N ASP A 349 11.17 3.36 42.03
CA ASP A 349 12.09 3.24 43.17
C ASP A 349 12.77 4.57 43.58
N THR A 350 12.02 5.52 44.18
CA THR A 350 12.54 6.55 45.10
C THR A 350 11.39 7.27 45.83
N HIS A 351 11.13 6.95 47.10
CA HIS A 351 11.24 7.90 48.23
C HIS A 351 10.81 7.28 49.58
N GLU A 352 11.59 7.61 50.60
CA GLU A 352 11.23 7.73 52.03
C GLU A 352 10.72 6.51 52.84
N SER A 353 11.63 6.00 53.68
CA SER A 353 11.29 5.31 54.93
C SER A 353 12.10 5.90 56.08
N SER A 354 11.42 6.55 57.04
CA SER A 354 11.96 6.80 58.38
C SER A 354 10.82 6.80 59.40
N GLY A 355 10.77 5.78 60.26
CA GLY A 355 9.65 5.54 61.18
C GLY A 355 10.03 4.56 62.30
N THR A 356 10.39 5.10 63.44
CA THR A 356 10.94 4.45 64.64
C THR A 356 10.07 3.35 65.29
N ALA A 357 10.70 2.18 65.51
CA ALA A 357 10.92 1.46 66.78
C ALA A 357 9.79 1.06 67.77
N ASN A 358 10.10 -0.05 68.48
CA ASN A 358 9.44 -0.68 69.65
C ASN A 358 8.14 -1.46 69.39
N GLY A 359 7.90 -2.63 70.02
CA GLY A 359 8.76 -3.44 70.91
C GLY A 359 7.93 -4.41 71.78
N SER A 360 8.55 -5.49 72.31
CA SER A 360 7.95 -6.58 73.15
C SER A 360 6.85 -7.42 72.45
N GLY A 361 6.59 -8.69 72.77
CA GLY A 361 7.13 -9.73 73.67
C GLY A 361 6.04 -10.83 73.73
N GLY A 362 6.22 -12.14 73.90
CA GLY A 362 7.31 -13.03 74.30
C GLY A 362 6.65 -14.32 74.88
N GLY A 363 7.35 -15.44 74.94
CA GLY A 363 7.01 -16.56 75.85
C GLY A 363 6.63 -17.94 75.25
N GLY A 364 7.48 -18.95 75.54
CA GLY A 364 7.18 -20.39 75.64
C GLY A 364 6.97 -21.18 74.33
N GLY A 365 7.52 -22.40 74.13
CA GLY A 365 8.44 -23.25 74.90
C GLY A 365 9.00 -24.37 73.96
N THR A 366 10.20 -24.93 74.20
CA THR A 366 10.42 -26.27 74.82
C THR A 366 9.78 -27.42 74.01
N ASP A 367 10.48 -28.43 73.47
CA ASP A 367 11.74 -29.11 73.90
C ASP A 367 12.55 -29.78 72.76
N GLU A 368 13.84 -30.07 73.05
CA GLU A 368 14.71 -31.24 72.72
C GLU A 368 14.64 -31.90 71.29
N ASP A 369 15.72 -32.30 70.59
CA ASP A 369 17.14 -32.61 70.87
C ASP A 369 18.03 -32.07 69.69
N GLY A 370 19.36 -32.25 69.56
CA GLY A 370 20.41 -32.89 70.38
C GLY A 370 21.54 -33.55 69.56
N VAL A 371 22.82 -33.33 69.93
CA VAL A 371 24.07 -34.00 69.43
C VAL A 371 24.45 -33.70 67.95
N ASP A 372 25.67 -33.31 67.57
CA ASP A 372 26.99 -33.13 68.24
C ASP A 372 27.69 -31.85 67.72
#